data_AF-A0A2H1JNT2-F1
#
_entry.id   AF-A0A2H1JNT2-F1
#
_cell.length_a   1.000
_cell.length_b   1.000
_cell.length_c   1.000
_cell.angle_alpha   90.00
_cell.angle_beta   90.00
_cell.angle_gamma   90.00
#
_symmetry.space_group_name_H-M   'P 1'
#
loop_
_entity.id
_entity.type
_entity.pdbx_description
1 polymer ?
#
loop_
_entity_poly.entity_id
_entity_poly.type
_entity_poly.pdbx_seq_one_letter_code
_entity_poly.pdbx_strand_id
1 'polypeptide(L)'
;MALGGGFEIVLACDMVGAARSAKFGLPETAPGLITTCGGLFRGWQSLPLTVAKHLVLTGRRLSARGAYELSLVNRLFPVRGDGERRVVDVERLVVLL
;
A
#
# COMPACT_ATOMS: atom_id res chain seq x y z
N MET A 1 6.35 -2.98 -6.70
CA MET A 1 6.19 -1.85 -5.76
C MET A 1 4.91 -1.10 -6.10
N ALA A 2 4.19 -0.61 -5.09
CA ALA A 2 2.99 0.21 -5.26
C ALA A 2 3.28 1.56 -4.58
N LEU A 3 3.48 2.61 -5.36
CA LEU A 3 3.85 3.93 -4.87
C LEU A 3 2.85 4.96 -5.41
N GLY A 4 2.59 6.02 -4.64
CA GLY A 4 1.68 7.08 -5.04
C GLY A 4 0.28 6.56 -5.31
N GLY A 5 -0.26 6.89 -6.49
CA GLY A 5 -1.54 6.38 -6.96
C GLY A 5 -1.67 4.85 -6.89
N GLY A 6 -0.58 4.10 -7.12
CA GLY A 6 -0.58 2.65 -6.98
C GLY A 6 -0.81 2.19 -5.53
N PHE A 7 -0.30 2.94 -4.56
CA PHE A 7 -0.57 2.67 -3.14
C PHE A 7 -1.97 3.15 -2.73
N GLU A 8 -2.47 4.25 -3.31
CA GLU A 8 -3.83 4.73 -3.06
C GLU A 8 -4.89 3.73 -3.56
N ILE A 9 -4.61 3.02 -4.66
CA ILE A 9 -5.44 1.89 -5.12
C ILE A 9 -5.42 0.76 -4.10
N VAL A 10 -4.24 0.42 -3.55
CA VAL A 10 -4.11 -0.62 -2.52
C VAL A 10 -4.92 -0.25 -1.26
N LEU A 11 -4.88 1.01 -0.83
CA LEU A 11 -5.68 1.52 0.29
C LEU A 11 -7.20 1.53 0.03
N ALA A 12 -7.63 1.33 -1.22
CA ALA A 12 -9.04 1.22 -1.60
C ALA A 12 -9.50 -0.24 -1.76
N CYS A 13 -8.60 -1.22 -1.59
CA CYS A 13 -8.92 -2.63 -1.75
C CYS A 13 -9.31 -3.26 -0.40
N ASP A 14 -10.29 -4.15 -0.40
CA ASP A 14 -10.70 -4.92 0.80
C ASP A 14 -9.71 -6.04 1.14
N MET A 15 -9.04 -6.57 0.11
CA MET A 15 -8.04 -7.62 0.23
C MET A 15 -6.83 -7.32 -0.62
N VAL A 16 -5.65 -7.55 -0.06
CA VAL A 16 -4.36 -7.26 -0.69
C VAL A 16 -3.44 -8.47 -0.52
N GLY A 17 -3.06 -9.08 -1.64
CA GLY A 17 -1.95 -10.03 -1.72
C GLY A 17 -0.70 -9.34 -2.24
N ALA A 18 0.48 -9.57 -1.65
CA ALA A 18 1.71 -8.90 -2.08
C ALA A 18 2.93 -9.82 -2.14
N ALA A 19 3.85 -9.58 -3.07
CA ALA A 19 5.16 -10.22 -3.07
C ALA A 19 5.98 -9.78 -1.83
N ARG A 20 6.79 -10.68 -1.25
CA ARG A 20 7.66 -10.35 -0.09
C ARG A 20 8.64 -9.19 -0.35
N SER A 21 9.01 -8.95 -1.61
CA SER A 21 9.86 -7.84 -2.02
C SER A 21 9.11 -6.53 -2.26
N ALA A 22 7.77 -6.51 -2.17
CA ALA A 22 6.97 -5.32 -2.43
C ALA A 22 7.25 -4.21 -1.40
N LYS A 23 7.06 -2.98 -1.86
CA LYS A 23 7.17 -1.74 -1.09
C LYS A 23 5.95 -0.89 -1.41
N PHE A 24 5.43 -0.25 -0.36
CA PHE A 24 4.26 0.61 -0.38
C PHE A 24 4.63 2.01 0.11
N GLY A 25 3.96 3.07 -0.35
CA GLY A 25 4.19 4.41 0.18
C GLY A 25 3.73 5.53 -0.74
N LEU A 26 3.79 6.75 -0.22
CA LEU A 26 3.39 7.99 -0.89
C LEU A 26 4.64 8.89 -1.06
N PRO A 27 5.58 8.55 -1.96
CA PRO A 27 6.83 9.31 -2.11
C PRO A 27 6.61 10.76 -2.55
N GLU A 28 5.44 11.09 -3.10
CA GLU A 28 5.03 12.43 -3.51
C GLU A 28 5.03 13.41 -2.33
N THR A 29 4.87 12.94 -1.09
CA THR A 29 4.84 13.82 0.07
C THR A 29 6.21 14.27 0.55
N ALA A 30 7.29 13.60 0.11
CA ALA A 30 8.65 14.02 0.42
C ALA A 30 9.01 15.43 -0.11
N PRO A 31 8.64 15.82 -1.35
CA PRO A 31 8.78 17.20 -1.82
C PRO A 31 7.71 18.17 -1.31
N GLY A 32 6.87 17.78 -0.34
CA GLY A 32 5.82 18.65 0.20
C GLY A 32 4.52 18.67 -0.62
N LEU A 33 4.35 17.77 -1.59
CA LEU A 33 3.06 17.60 -2.26
C LEU A 33 2.09 16.81 -1.37
N ILE A 34 0.81 17.06 -1.53
CA ILE A 34 -0.24 16.33 -0.82
C ILE A 34 -0.77 15.22 -1.74
N THR A 35 -0.95 14.03 -1.19
CA THR A 35 -1.70 12.92 -1.83
C THR A 35 -3.15 13.35 -2.06
N THR A 36 -3.59 13.33 -3.31
CA THR A 36 -4.92 13.84 -3.72
C THR A 36 -5.94 12.74 -4.00
N CYS A 37 -5.54 11.48 -4.11
CA CYS A 37 -6.39 10.39 -4.59
C CYS A 37 -6.66 9.29 -3.54
N GLY A 38 -6.66 9.65 -2.26
CA GLY A 38 -7.14 8.78 -1.17
C GLY A 38 -6.09 8.36 -0.15
N GLY A 39 -4.81 8.70 -0.32
CA GLY A 39 -3.79 8.42 0.69
C GLY A 39 -4.08 9.11 2.03
N LEU A 40 -4.65 10.32 2.00
CA LEU A 40 -5.19 10.97 3.19
C LEU A 40 -6.43 10.25 3.73
N PHE A 41 -7.46 10.09 2.90
CA PHE A 41 -8.79 9.70 3.36
C PHE A 41 -8.95 8.22 3.69
N ARG A 42 -8.26 7.34 2.95
CA ARG A 42 -8.31 5.89 3.13
C ARG A 42 -7.16 5.37 3.97
N GLY A 43 -6.07 6.15 4.07
CA GLY A 43 -4.90 5.82 4.88
C GLY A 43 -5.26 5.51 6.34
N TRP A 44 -6.07 6.34 6.98
CA TRP A 44 -6.50 6.11 8.37
C TRP A 44 -7.56 5.02 8.54
N GLN A 45 -8.23 4.59 7.47
CA GLN A 45 -9.18 3.47 7.49
C GLN A 45 -8.44 2.14 7.37
N SER A 46 -7.38 2.10 6.56
CA SER A 46 -6.63 0.87 6.26
C SER A 46 -5.41 0.64 7.15
N LEU A 47 -4.97 1.63 7.91
CA LEU A 47 -3.79 1.57 8.76
C LEU A 47 -4.03 2.24 10.12
N PRO A 48 -3.31 1.82 11.18
CA PRO A 48 -3.29 2.58 12.42
C PRO A 48 -2.93 4.05 12.16
N LEU A 49 -3.67 4.97 12.79
CA LEU A 49 -3.59 6.39 12.50
C LEU A 49 -2.15 6.95 12.58
N THR A 50 -1.36 6.51 13.57
CA THR A 50 0.04 6.92 13.72
C THR A 50 0.90 6.51 12.52
N VAL A 51 0.67 5.30 11.98
CA VAL A 51 1.39 4.81 10.80
C VAL A 51 0.93 5.57 9.56
N ALA A 52 -0.37 5.77 9.38
CA ALA A 52 -0.90 6.54 8.26
C ALA A 52 -0.31 7.96 8.23
N LYS A 53 -0.33 8.67 9.37
CA LYS A 53 0.30 9.99 9.52
C LYS A 53 1.79 9.94 9.23
N HIS A 54 2.51 8.94 9.74
CA HIS A 54 3.94 8.81 9.48
C HIS A 54 4.23 8.65 7.98
N LEU A 55 3.51 7.78 7.27
CA LEU A 55 3.71 7.55 5.85
C LEU A 55 3.36 8.78 5.01
N VAL A 56 2.22 9.43 5.30
CA VAL A 56 1.79 10.66 4.61
C VAL A 56 2.74 11.81 4.88
N LEU A 57 3.18 12.04 6.11
CA LEU A 57 4.01 13.21 6.45
C LEU A 57 5.48 13.06 6.05
N THR A 58 5.98 11.82 5.94
CA THR A 58 7.42 11.59 5.70
C THR A 58 7.73 11.04 4.31
N GLY A 59 6.74 10.57 3.56
CA GLY A 59 6.92 9.89 2.28
C GLY A 59 7.72 8.57 2.38
N ARG A 60 7.93 8.06 3.61
CA ARG A 60 8.67 6.81 3.83
C ARG A 60 7.93 5.61 3.25
N ARG A 61 8.70 4.60 2.88
CA ARG A 61 8.18 3.36 2.30
C ARG A 61 7.90 2.33 3.39
N LEU A 62 6.73 1.71 3.33
CA LEU A 62 6.34 0.55 4.12
C LEU A 62 6.76 -0.73 3.39
N SER A 63 7.39 -1.67 4.10
CA SER A 63 7.74 -2.98 3.53
C SER A 63 6.53 -3.90 3.43
N ALA A 64 6.55 -4.88 2.53
CA ALA A 64 5.48 -5.89 2.47
C ALA A 64 5.26 -6.62 3.80
N ARG A 65 6.35 -6.93 4.52
CA ARG A 65 6.27 -7.52 5.85
C ARG A 65 5.58 -6.60 6.85
N GLY A 66 5.98 -5.32 6.89
CA GLY A 66 5.34 -4.34 7.78
C GLY A 66 3.87 -4.12 7.42
N ALA A 67 3.52 -4.09 6.13
CA ALA A 67 2.13 -4.01 5.69
C ALA A 67 1.31 -5.24 6.10
N TYR A 68 1.90 -6.43 6.09
CA TYR A 68 1.27 -7.65 6.60
C TYR A 68 1.06 -7.60 8.12
N GLU A 69 2.07 -7.15 8.88
CA GLU A 69 1.98 -6.98 10.33
C GLU A 69 0.93 -5.93 10.74
N LEU A 70 0.62 -4.98 9.86
CA LEU A 70 -0.41 -3.95 10.04
C LEU A 70 -1.77 -4.34 9.45
N SER A 71 -1.94 -5.60 9.01
CA SER A 71 -3.15 -6.12 8.38
C SER A 71 -3.60 -5.44 7.07
N LEU A 72 -2.76 -4.56 6.51
CA LEU A 72 -2.97 -3.97 5.19
C LEU A 72 -2.78 -5.01 4.07
N VAL A 73 -1.93 -6.02 4.30
CA VAL A 73 -1.71 -7.14 3.38
C VAL A 73 -2.19 -8.42 4.05
N ASN A 74 -3.09 -9.15 3.40
CA ASN A 74 -3.65 -10.41 3.92
C ASN A 74 -2.75 -11.61 3.64
N ARG A 75 -1.95 -11.57 2.57
CA ARG A 75 -1.09 -12.69 2.16
C ARG A 75 0.19 -12.23 1.49
N LEU A 76 1.30 -12.86 1.88
CA LEU A 76 2.61 -12.65 1.28
C LEU A 76 3.00 -13.82 0.38
N PHE A 77 3.42 -13.52 -0.85
CA PHE A 77 3.88 -14.50 -1.82
C PHE A 77 5.41 -14.51 -1.96
N PRO A 78 6.03 -15.69 -2.15
CA PRO A 78 7.45 -15.78 -2.47
C PRO A 78 7.74 -15.11 -3.81
N VAL A 79 8.95 -14.57 -3.96
CA VAL A 79 9.42 -14.04 -5.24
C VAL A 79 9.82 -15.25 -6.08
N ARG A 80 9.04 -15.60 -7.11
CA ARG A 80 9.45 -16.60 -8.11
C ARG A 80 10.16 -15.90 -9.27
N GLY A 81 11.13 -16.59 -9.86
CA GLY A 81 12.02 -16.07 -10.91
C GLY A 81 11.25 -15.45 -12.07
N ASP A 82 11.91 -14.47 -12.71
CA ASP A 82 11.55 -13.82 -13.97
C ASP A 82 10.61 -12.61 -13.85
N GLY A 83 10.82 -11.72 -12.87
CA GLY A 83 10.37 -10.31 -12.97
C GLY A 83 8.87 -10.06 -13.17
N GLU A 84 8.02 -11.09 -13.15
CA GLU A 84 6.58 -11.00 -13.34
C GLU A 84 5.93 -10.37 -12.10
N ARG A 85 5.89 -9.04 -12.14
CA ARG A 85 4.72 -8.15 -12.04
C ARG A 85 3.46 -8.58 -11.27
N ARG A 86 3.49 -9.53 -10.35
CA ARG A 86 2.41 -9.75 -9.35
C ARG A 86 2.71 -8.93 -8.11
N VAL A 87 2.75 -7.61 -8.28
CA VAL A 87 3.03 -6.71 -7.14
C VAL A 87 1.82 -6.66 -6.20
N VAL A 88 0.61 -6.80 -6.76
CA VAL A 88 -0.64 -6.97 -6.03
C VAL A 88 -1.51 -7.93 -6.83
N ASP A 89 -1.81 -9.12 -6.31
CA ASP A 89 -2.86 -9.98 -6.90
C ASP A 89 -4.17 -9.50 -6.27
N VAL A 90 -4.87 -8.60 -6.97
CA VAL A 90 -6.16 -8.03 -6.56
C VAL A 90 -7.25 -9.01 -7.00
N GLU A 91 -7.20 -10.27 -6.55
CA GLU A 91 -8.08 -11.33 -7.08
C GLU A 91 -9.57 -11.07 -6.82
N ARG A 92 -9.94 -10.16 -5.90
CA ARG A 92 -11.32 -9.71 -5.72
C ARG A 92 -11.38 -8.27 -5.25
N LEU A 93 -11.53 -7.36 -6.21
CA LEU A 93 -12.03 -6.01 -5.99
C LEU A 93 -13.52 -6.14 -5.63
N VAL A 94 -13.89 -6.02 -4.35
CA VAL A 94 -15.30 -5.89 -3.93
C VAL A 94 -15.47 -4.50 -3.31
N VAL A 95 -15.38 -3.49 -4.17
CA VAL A 95 -15.83 -2.15 -3.84
C VAL A 95 -17.34 -2.22 -3.62
N LEU A 96 -17.77 -2.40 -2.37
CA LEU A 96 -19.13 -2.06 -1.96
C LEU A 96 -19.20 -0.53 -1.90
N LEU A 97 -19.52 0.08 -3.04
CA LEU A 97 -20.15 1.41 -3.08
C LEU A 97 -21.67 1.23 -2.97
#